data_AF-A0A9W8V336-F1
#
_entry.id   AF-A0A9W8V336-F1
#
_cell.length_a   1.000
_cell.length_b   1.000
_cell.length_c   1.000
_cell.angle_alpha   90.00
_cell.angle_beta   90.00
_cell.angle_gamma   90.00
#
_symmetry.space_group_name_H-M   'P 1'
#
loop_
_entity.id
_entity.type
_entity.pdbx_description
1 polymer ?
#
loop_
_entity_poly.entity_id
_entity_poly.type
_entity_poly.pdbx_seq_one_letter_code
_entity_poly.pdbx_strand_id
1 'polypeptide(L)'
;MHSKILNVAILAMLAAGGSPATHRVEVGQRGRFAPDTITADKGDIVEFHFNAMHNVVAGDFKNPCTPIASGGFYSGTMPVGDKVS
;
A
#
# COMPACT_ATOMS: atom_id res chain seq x y z
N MET A 1 8.96 -17.96 57.96
CA MET A 1 9.22 -18.48 56.60
C MET A 1 8.70 -17.45 55.62
N HIS A 2 9.61 -16.76 54.94
CA HIS A 2 9.35 -15.53 54.19
C HIS A 2 8.57 -15.80 52.91
N SER A 3 7.36 -15.25 52.83
CA SER A 3 6.53 -15.21 51.63
C SER A 3 7.29 -14.45 50.53
N LYS A 4 7.68 -15.15 49.47
CA LYS A 4 8.27 -14.54 48.28
C LYS A 4 7.16 -13.86 47.50
N ILE A 5 7.00 -12.58 47.75
CA ILE A 5 6.16 -11.67 46.97
C ILE A 5 6.70 -11.71 45.53
N LEU A 6 5.94 -12.35 44.65
CA LEU A 6 6.25 -12.46 43.23
C LEU A 6 5.98 -11.08 42.60
N ASN A 7 7.03 -10.28 42.41
CA ASN A 7 6.97 -9.04 41.65
C ASN A 7 6.67 -9.37 40.18
N VAL A 8 5.39 -9.37 39.81
CA VAL A 8 4.97 -9.37 38.40
C VAL A 8 5.20 -7.96 37.87
N ALA A 9 6.43 -7.69 37.42
CA ALA A 9 6.74 -6.51 36.63
C ALA A 9 6.08 -6.68 35.25
N ILE A 10 4.89 -6.09 35.08
CA ILE A 10 4.21 -6.00 33.79
C ILE A 10 5.04 -5.02 32.94
N LEU A 11 5.87 -5.54 32.04
CA LEU A 11 6.46 -4.76 30.96
C LEU A 11 5.32 -4.34 30.03
N ALA A 12 4.85 -3.11 30.16
CA ALA A 12 4.11 -2.45 29.10
C ALA A 12 5.08 -2.24 27.93
N MET A 13 5.08 -3.19 26.98
CA MET A 13 5.72 -2.97 25.68
C MET A 13 5.00 -1.80 25.02
N LEU A 14 5.63 -0.63 25.00
CA LEU A 14 5.27 0.42 24.05
C LEU A 14 5.49 -0.19 22.66
N ALA A 15 4.41 -0.60 22.00
CA ALA A 15 4.47 -0.88 20.58
C ALA A 15 4.85 0.43 19.89
N ALA A 16 6.12 0.56 19.49
CA ALA A 16 6.58 1.61 18.61
C ALA A 16 6.01 1.33 17.20
N GLY A 17 4.71 1.56 17.03
CA GLY A 17 4.08 1.58 15.72
C GLY A 17 4.45 2.88 15.04
N GLY A 18 5.35 2.82 14.05
CA GLY A 18 5.49 3.92 13.10
C GLY A 18 4.16 4.15 12.39
N SER A 19 3.87 5.41 12.04
CA SER A 19 2.73 5.68 11.15
C SER A 19 2.97 5.01 9.80
N PRO A 20 1.94 4.45 9.14
CA PRO A 20 2.11 3.84 7.83
C PRO A 20 2.68 4.84 6.82
N ALA A 21 3.61 4.39 5.99
CA ALA A 21 4.18 5.22 4.94
C ALA A 21 3.23 5.31 3.75
N THR A 22 3.27 6.45 3.04
CA THR A 22 2.60 6.60 1.74
C THR A 22 3.64 6.58 0.63
N HIS A 23 3.54 5.59 -0.26
CA HIS A 23 4.35 5.42 -1.45
C HIS A 23 3.64 6.03 -2.64
N ARG A 24 4.11 7.18 -3.11
CA ARG A 24 3.53 7.87 -4.27
C ARG A 24 4.09 7.31 -5.57
N VAL A 25 3.20 6.99 -6.52
CA VAL A 25 3.54 6.47 -7.85
C VAL A 25 2.88 7.35 -8.91
N GLU A 26 3.68 7.96 -9.77
CA GLU A 26 3.22 8.68 -10.95
C GLU A 26 2.88 7.68 -12.06
N VAL A 27 1.70 7.83 -12.66
CA VAL A 27 1.17 6.92 -13.67
C VAL A 27 1.04 7.62 -15.01
N GLY A 28 1.61 7.00 -16.04
CA GLY A 28 1.34 7.34 -17.42
C GLY A 28 2.31 8.32 -18.08
N GLN A 29 3.24 8.91 -17.32
CA GLN A 29 4.29 9.72 -17.92
C GLN A 29 5.16 8.83 -18.82
N ARG A 30 5.12 9.08 -20.14
CA ARG A 30 5.76 8.23 -21.17
C ARG A 30 5.30 6.76 -21.10
N GLY A 31 4.08 6.51 -20.63
CA GLY A 31 3.51 5.16 -20.49
C GLY A 31 4.16 4.32 -19.39
N ARG A 32 4.69 4.94 -18.33
CA ARG A 32 5.39 4.26 -17.23
C ARG A 32 4.77 4.56 -15.87
N PHE A 33 5.08 3.68 -14.91
CA PHE A 33 4.99 3.95 -13.48
C PHE A 33 6.32 4.56 -13.01
N ALA A 34 6.27 5.56 -12.12
CA ALA A 34 7.46 6.16 -11.52
C ALA A 34 7.24 6.42 -10.02
N PRO A 35 7.95 5.74 -9.10
CA PRO A 35 8.85 4.62 -9.38
C PRO A 35 8.09 3.40 -9.95
N ASP A 36 8.80 2.53 -10.68
CA ASP A 36 8.24 1.28 -11.22
C ASP A 36 8.35 0.11 -10.24
N THR A 37 9.12 0.28 -9.16
CA THR A 37 9.33 -0.69 -8.09
C THR A 37 9.25 0.02 -6.74
N ILE A 38 8.49 -0.56 -5.81
CA ILE A 38 8.39 -0.11 -4.42
C ILE A 38 8.56 -1.30 -3.48
N THR A 39 9.01 -1.04 -2.25
CA THR A 39 8.94 -2.00 -1.14
C THR A 39 8.13 -1.33 -0.04
N ALA A 40 7.00 -1.93 0.32
CA ALA A 40 6.04 -1.38 1.26
C ALA A 40 5.78 -2.38 2.38
N ASP A 41 5.71 -1.88 3.61
CA ASP A 41 5.38 -2.69 4.79
C ASP A 41 3.86 -2.87 4.90
N LYS A 42 3.45 -3.90 5.66
CA LYS A 42 2.03 -4.14 5.89
C LYS A 42 1.40 -2.94 6.62
N GLY A 43 0.42 -2.32 5.96
CA GLY A 43 -0.30 -1.15 6.48
C GLY A 43 0.00 0.12 5.72
N ASP A 44 1.09 0.16 4.95
CA ASP A 44 1.43 1.28 4.07
C ASP A 44 0.37 1.52 2.99
N ILE A 45 0.37 2.72 2.44
CA ILE A 45 -0.51 3.16 1.36
C ILE A 45 0.30 3.30 0.08
N VAL A 46 -0.20 2.75 -1.03
CA VAL A 46 0.32 3.05 -2.37
C VAL A 46 -0.63 4.01 -3.06
N GLU A 47 -0.16 5.23 -3.31
CA GLU A 47 -0.96 6.33 -3.85
C GLU A 47 -0.59 6.59 -5.32
N PHE A 48 -1.53 6.33 -6.21
CA PHE A 48 -1.34 6.48 -7.65
C PHE A 48 -1.82 7.86 -8.14
N HIS A 49 -0.93 8.60 -8.80
CA HIS A 49 -1.20 9.91 -9.39
C HIS A 49 -1.21 9.81 -10.91
N PHE A 50 -2.36 10.02 -11.54
CA PHE A 50 -2.54 9.86 -12.98
C PHE A 50 -2.22 11.15 -13.74
N ASN A 51 -1.12 11.15 -14.49
CA ASN A 51 -0.71 12.27 -15.36
C ASN A 51 -1.07 12.05 -16.84
N ALA A 52 -1.55 10.86 -17.18
CA ALA A 52 -2.10 10.49 -18.48
C ALA A 52 -3.28 9.51 -18.27
N MET A 53 -4.13 9.33 -19.29
CA MET A 53 -5.26 8.41 -19.20
C MET A 53 -4.76 6.97 -19.14
N HIS A 54 -4.86 6.35 -17.96
CA HIS A 54 -4.36 5.01 -17.67
C HIS A 54 -5.20 4.35 -16.57
N ASN A 55 -4.87 3.10 -16.26
CA ASN A 55 -5.50 2.33 -15.21
C ASN A 55 -4.43 1.61 -14.38
N VAL A 56 -4.84 1.12 -13.20
CA VAL A 56 -4.03 0.26 -12.32
C VAL A 56 -4.79 -1.05 -12.12
N VAL A 57 -4.06 -2.16 -12.21
CA VAL A 57 -4.56 -3.51 -11.94
C VAL A 57 -3.61 -4.17 -10.95
N ALA A 58 -4.14 -4.66 -9.82
CA ALA A 58 -3.44 -5.62 -8.99
C ALA A 58 -3.66 -7.02 -9.57
N GLY A 59 -2.78 -7.39 -10.50
CA GLY A 59 -2.85 -8.62 -11.31
C GLY A 59 -1.56 -9.44 -11.22
N ASP A 60 -1.52 -10.55 -11.94
CA ASP A 60 -0.27 -11.29 -12.19
C ASP A 60 0.40 -10.79 -13.48
N PHE A 61 1.72 -10.92 -13.57
CA PHE A 61 2.45 -10.53 -14.79
C PHE A 61 2.07 -11.38 -16.01
N LYS A 62 1.45 -12.55 -15.80
CA LYS A 62 1.03 -13.46 -16.86
C LYS A 62 -0.32 -13.07 -17.47
N ASN A 63 -1.21 -12.45 -16.70
CA ASN A 63 -2.52 -11.95 -17.13
C ASN A 63 -2.71 -10.49 -16.67
N PRO A 64 -1.92 -9.53 -17.19
CA PRO A 64 -1.77 -8.18 -16.63
C PRO A 64 -3.04 -7.32 -16.65
N CYS A 65 -4.05 -7.71 -17.43
CA CYS A 65 -5.34 -6.99 -17.53
C CYS A 65 -6.42 -7.57 -16.61
N THR A 66 -6.14 -8.66 -15.90
CA THR A 66 -7.11 -9.35 -15.05
C THR A 66 -6.65 -9.27 -13.59
N PRO A 67 -7.49 -8.73 -12.68
CA PRO A 67 -7.16 -8.74 -11.26
C PRO A 67 -6.98 -10.16 -10.73
N ILE A 68 -6.05 -10.34 -9.79
CA ILE A 68 -5.94 -11.62 -9.08
C ILE A 68 -7.22 -11.89 -8.27
N ALA A 69 -7.62 -13.17 -8.18
CA ALA A 69 -8.92 -13.55 -7.63
C ALA A 69 -9.13 -13.15 -6.15
N SER A 70 -8.06 -13.08 -5.37
CA SER A 70 -8.11 -12.68 -3.96
C SER A 70 -7.18 -11.49 -3.73
N GLY A 71 -7.74 -10.38 -3.24
CA GLY A 71 -6.99 -9.16 -2.96
C GLY A 71 -6.61 -8.31 -4.18
N GLY A 72 -7.00 -8.72 -5.39
CA GLY A 72 -6.83 -7.94 -6.60
C GLY A 72 -7.87 -6.83 -6.75
N PHE A 73 -7.56 -5.82 -7.56
CA PHE A 73 -8.49 -4.77 -7.94
C PHE A 73 -8.21 -4.28 -9.37
N TYR A 74 -9.21 -3.62 -9.95
CA TYR A 74 -9.08 -2.84 -11.16
C TYR A 74 -9.62 -1.44 -10.88
N SER A 75 -8.80 -0.42 -11.12
CA SER A 75 -9.19 0.96 -10.85
C SER A 75 -10.28 1.47 -11.82
N GLY A 76 -10.41 0.87 -13.00
CA GLY A 76 -11.03 1.54 -14.14
C GLY A 76 -10.04 2.49 -14.84
N THR A 77 -10.42 2.97 -16.01
CA THR A 77 -9.65 4.01 -16.74
C THR A 77 -9.79 5.33 -16.01
N MET A 78 -8.68 5.83 -15.47
CA MET A 78 -8.62 7.13 -14.81
C MET A 78 -8.24 8.23 -15.81
N PRO A 79 -9.00 9.34 -15.85
CA PRO A 79 -8.62 10.51 -16.64
C PRO A 79 -7.46 11.28 -15.98
N VAL A 80 -6.90 12.25 -16.71
CA VAL A 80 -5.86 13.16 -16.18
C VAL A 80 -6.52 14.29 -15.39
N GLY A 81 -6.40 14.26 -14.06
CA GLY A 81 -6.81 15.34 -13.16
C GLY A 81 -8.33 15.59 -13.04
N ASP A 82 -8.80 15.65 -11.79
CA ASP A 82 -10.02 16.30 -11.28
C ASP A 82 -11.29 16.30 -12.13
N LYS A 83 -11.63 15.15 -12.70
CA LYS A 83 -13.02 14.88 -13.09
C LYS A 83 -13.46 13.58 -12.43
N VAL A 84 -13.59 13.65 -11.10
CA VAL A 84 -14.60 12.86 -10.40
C VAL A 84 -15.93 13.22 -11.06
N SER A 85 -16.46 12.31 -11.87
CA SER A 85 -17.88 12.33 -12.24
C SER A 85 -18.69 11.59 -11.19
#